data_AF-A0A2V6VJ96-F1
#
_entry.id   AF-A0A2V6VJ96-F1
#
_cell.length_a   1.000
_cell.length_b   1.000
_cell.length_c   1.000
_cell.angle_alpha   90.00
_cell.angle_beta   90.00
_cell.angle_gamma   90.00
#
_symmetry.space_group_name_H-M   'P 1'
#
loop_
_entity.id
_entity.type
_entity.pdbx_description
1 polymer ?
#
loop_
_entity_poly.entity_id
_entity_poly.type
_entity_poly.pdbx_seq_one_letter_code
_entity_poly.pdbx_strand_id
1 'polypeptide(L)'
;MKMLSVLVISFLIGAFAGCASSEITQGASRGHELYPLTPGGDQYFAVDWQPGERKGRPVLTGTLTNRYGATAVRVQLLVEALDDSDNVKSQKVVWLGDSIAP
;
A
#
# COMPACT_ATOMS: atom_id res chain seq x y z
N MET A 1 -51.15 -16.39 32.27
CA MET A 1 -51.61 -16.38 30.86
C MET A 1 -50.60 -15.63 30.02
N LYS A 2 -50.29 -16.14 28.80
CA LYS A 2 -49.24 -15.76 27.83
C LYS A 2 -47.86 -16.36 28.15
N MET A 3 -47.75 -17.69 28.08
CA MET A 3 -47.27 -18.50 26.93
C MET A 3 -45.83 -18.14 26.51
N LEU A 4 -44.89 -18.95 27.00
CA LEU A 4 -43.60 -19.17 26.36
C LEU A 4 -43.84 -19.67 24.93
N SER A 5 -43.12 -19.12 23.96
CA SER A 5 -42.98 -19.72 22.64
C SER A 5 -41.55 -19.48 22.16
N VAL A 6 -40.65 -20.36 22.61
CA VAL A 6 -39.32 -20.53 22.04
C VAL A 6 -39.53 -21.18 20.67
N LEU A 7 -39.40 -20.39 19.61
CA LEU A 7 -39.50 -20.86 18.25
C LEU A 7 -38.08 -21.11 17.72
N VAL A 8 -37.59 -22.35 17.88
CA VAL A 8 -36.40 -22.82 17.18
C VAL A 8 -36.79 -23.05 15.72
N ILE A 9 -36.57 -22.05 14.87
CA ILE A 9 -36.61 -22.24 13.42
C ILE A 9 -35.20 -22.58 12.95
N SER A 10 -34.93 -23.88 12.86
CA SER A 10 -33.97 -24.40 11.87
C SER A 10 -34.61 -24.22 10.50
N PHE A 11 -34.10 -23.29 9.69
CA PHE A 11 -34.36 -23.28 8.25
C PHE A 11 -33.01 -23.35 7.53
N LEU A 12 -32.64 -24.59 7.23
CA LEU A 12 -31.64 -24.93 6.23
C LEU A 12 -32.27 -24.75 4.85
N ILE A 13 -31.48 -24.23 3.91
CA ILE A 13 -31.63 -24.19 2.44
C ILE A 13 -31.84 -22.79 1.87
N GLY A 14 -30.79 -22.34 1.17
CA GLY A 14 -30.79 -21.18 0.31
C GLY A 14 -29.39 -20.90 -0.22
N ALA A 15 -28.76 -21.88 -0.87
CA ALA A 15 -27.53 -21.65 -1.63
C ALA A 15 -27.85 -20.75 -2.83
N PHE A 16 -27.83 -19.43 -2.62
CA PHE A 16 -27.65 -18.51 -3.73
C PHE A 16 -26.22 -18.67 -4.22
N ALA A 17 -26.06 -19.38 -5.34
CA ALA A 17 -24.92 -19.24 -6.22
C ALA A 17 -24.96 -17.84 -6.87
N GLY A 18 -24.81 -16.80 -6.04
CA GLY A 18 -24.39 -15.50 -6.50
C GLY A 18 -22.88 -15.56 -6.60
N CYS A 19 -22.33 -15.37 -7.79
CA CYS A 19 -20.97 -14.87 -7.92
C CYS A 19 -20.96 -13.48 -7.28
N ALA A 20 -20.88 -13.42 -5.95
CA ALA A 20 -20.21 -12.30 -5.33
C ALA A 20 -18.82 -12.35 -5.94
N SER A 21 -18.53 -11.40 -6.82
CA SER A 21 -17.16 -11.04 -7.13
C SER A 21 -16.56 -10.60 -5.81
N SER A 22 -16.07 -11.56 -5.03
CA SER A 22 -14.99 -11.33 -4.11
C SER A 22 -13.95 -10.66 -5.00
N GLU A 23 -13.81 -9.34 -4.89
CA GLU A 23 -12.55 -8.71 -5.23
C GLU A 23 -11.55 -9.45 -4.38
N ILE A 24 -10.95 -10.49 -4.97
CA ILE A 24 -9.70 -11.04 -4.54
C ILE A 24 -8.79 -9.82 -4.67
N THR A 25 -8.68 -9.07 -3.58
CA THR A 25 -7.52 -8.25 -3.33
C THR A 25 -6.40 -9.26 -3.46
N GLN A 26 -5.78 -9.29 -4.64
CA GLN A 26 -4.56 -10.03 -4.87
C GLN A 26 -3.64 -9.51 -3.80
N GLY A 27 -3.51 -10.27 -2.70
CA GLY A 27 -2.40 -10.12 -1.80
C GLY A 27 -1.19 -10.10 -2.71
N ALA A 28 -0.43 -9.00 -2.65
CA ALA A 28 0.80 -8.85 -3.39
C ALA A 28 1.52 -10.19 -3.33
N SER A 29 1.86 -10.74 -4.51
CA SER A 29 2.58 -12.00 -4.61
C SER A 29 3.69 -11.98 -3.55
N ARG A 30 3.67 -12.94 -2.60
CA ARG A 30 4.73 -13.09 -1.59
C ARG A 30 5.99 -13.59 -2.28
N GLY A 31 6.58 -12.72 -3.10
CA GLY A 31 7.82 -12.91 -3.82
C GLY A 31 8.73 -11.75 -3.48
N HIS A 32 9.31 -11.83 -2.28
CA HIS A 32 10.32 -10.93 -1.69
C HIS A 32 9.87 -9.48 -1.47
N GLU A 33 9.60 -9.15 -0.20
CA GLU A 33 9.63 -7.77 0.28
C GLU A 33 10.96 -7.12 -0.15
N LEU A 34 10.85 -5.97 -0.79
CA LEU A 34 11.99 -5.18 -1.23
C LEU A 34 12.52 -4.38 -0.05
N TYR A 35 13.84 -4.20 -0.02
CA TYR A 35 14.49 -3.32 0.95
C TYR A 35 15.28 -2.24 0.21
N PRO A 36 15.46 -1.06 0.82
CA PRO A 36 16.34 -0.04 0.27
C PRO A 36 17.74 -0.61 0.00
N LEU A 37 18.27 -0.35 -1.20
CA LEU A 37 19.62 -0.78 -1.60
C LEU A 37 20.73 -0.09 -0.80
N THR A 38 20.42 1.07 -0.22
CA THR A 38 21.33 1.87 0.57
C THR A 38 20.73 2.04 1.97
N PRO A 39 21.12 1.17 2.92
CA PRO A 39 20.80 1.38 4.33
C PRO A 39 21.26 2.78 4.78
N GLY A 40 20.39 3.51 5.49
CA GLY A 40 20.69 4.89 5.92
C GLY A 40 20.67 5.92 4.78
N GLY A 41 19.96 5.67 3.68
CA GLY A 41 19.85 6.61 2.56
C GLY A 41 19.22 7.96 2.92
N ASP A 42 18.49 8.03 4.03
CA ASP A 42 17.89 9.23 4.62
C ASP A 42 18.91 10.30 5.02
N GLN A 43 20.17 9.93 5.26
CA GLN A 43 21.24 10.90 5.49
C GLN A 43 21.64 11.66 4.21
N TYR A 44 21.40 11.08 3.03
CA TYR A 44 21.76 11.64 1.73
C TYR A 44 20.57 12.19 0.97
N PHE A 45 19.36 11.74 1.27
CA PHE A 45 18.15 12.21 0.63
C PHE A 45 17.06 12.46 1.65
N ALA A 46 16.37 13.59 1.50
CA ALA A 46 15.17 13.87 2.27
C ALA A 46 13.94 13.80 1.39
N VAL A 47 12.91 13.12 1.88
CA VAL A 47 11.62 12.98 1.22
C VAL A 47 10.59 13.77 2.03
N ASP A 48 9.99 14.78 1.43
CA ASP A 48 8.82 15.45 1.96
C ASP A 48 7.63 15.03 1.11
N TRP A 49 6.60 14.43 1.71
CA TRP A 49 5.45 13.91 0.97
C TRP A 49 4.16 14.05 1.76
N GLN A 50 3.05 13.97 1.02
CA GLN A 50 1.71 13.97 1.58
C GLN A 50 0.77 13.07 0.77
N PRO A 51 -0.24 12.48 1.42
CA PRO A 51 -1.33 11.84 0.70
C PRO A 51 -2.13 12.88 -0.08
N GLY A 52 -2.69 12.46 -1.21
CA GLY A 52 -3.56 13.28 -2.04
C GLY A 52 -4.47 12.45 -2.90
N GLU A 53 -5.21 13.11 -3.78
CA GLU A 53 -6.14 12.48 -4.70
C GLU A 53 -5.97 13.08 -6.10
N ARG A 54 -5.97 12.22 -7.13
CA ARG A 54 -5.95 12.63 -8.53
C ARG A 54 -6.96 11.84 -9.33
N LYS A 55 -8.02 12.52 -9.80
CA LYS A 55 -9.11 11.91 -10.59
C LYS A 55 -9.79 10.73 -9.86
N GLY A 56 -10.15 10.90 -8.59
CA GLY A 56 -10.79 9.85 -7.79
C GLY A 56 -9.85 8.76 -7.29
N ARG A 57 -8.52 8.92 -7.48
CA ARG A 57 -7.53 7.91 -7.11
C ARG A 57 -6.57 8.44 -6.05
N PRO A 58 -6.32 7.70 -4.97
CA PRO A 58 -5.32 8.09 -3.97
C PRO A 58 -3.93 8.12 -4.61
N VAL A 59 -3.16 9.15 -4.29
CA VAL A 59 -1.78 9.34 -4.76
C VAL A 59 -0.92 9.85 -3.61
N LEU A 60 0.39 9.61 -3.69
CA LEU A 60 1.38 10.30 -2.89
C LEU A 60 2.01 11.39 -3.76
N THR A 61 2.10 12.60 -3.22
CA THR A 61 2.79 13.72 -3.86
C THR A 61 3.85 14.25 -2.92
N GLY A 62 5.03 14.54 -3.44
CA GLY A 62 6.14 14.98 -2.61
C GLY A 62 7.34 15.44 -3.43
N THR A 63 8.39 15.82 -2.71
CA THR A 63 9.67 16.26 -3.26
C THR A 63 10.79 15.41 -2.65
N LEU A 64 11.77 15.06 -3.47
CA LEU A 64 13.03 14.47 -3.00
C LEU A 64 14.11 15.55 -3.07
N THR A 65 14.79 15.78 -1.95
CA THR A 65 15.94 16.70 -1.85
C THR A 65 17.22 15.88 -1.75
N ASN A 66 18.21 16.17 -2.59
CA ASN A 66 19.53 15.53 -2.56
C ASN A 66 20.48 16.29 -1.64
N ARG A 67 20.83 15.69 -0.51
CA ARG A 67 21.77 16.21 0.50
C ARG A 67 23.18 15.61 0.38
N TYR A 68 23.43 14.77 -0.64
CA TYR A 68 24.72 14.10 -0.84
C TYR A 68 25.88 15.06 -1.13
N GLY A 69 25.60 16.28 -1.58
CA GLY A 69 26.63 17.28 -1.94
C GLY A 69 27.19 17.12 -3.35
N ALA A 70 26.69 16.15 -4.12
CA ALA A 70 26.99 15.95 -5.54
C ALA A 70 25.74 15.43 -6.28
N THR A 71 25.71 15.57 -7.61
CA THR A 71 24.63 15.05 -8.44
C THR A 71 24.51 13.53 -8.29
N ALA A 72 23.33 13.06 -7.88
CA ALA A 72 23.03 11.65 -7.80
C ALA A 72 22.42 11.18 -9.13
N VAL A 73 22.85 10.01 -9.61
CA VAL A 73 22.31 9.39 -10.83
C VAL A 73 21.73 8.03 -10.49
N ARG A 74 20.80 7.56 -11.33
CA ARG A 74 20.19 6.22 -11.17
C ARG A 74 19.53 6.02 -9.79
N VAL A 75 18.82 7.04 -9.33
CA VAL A 75 18.10 6.99 -8.05
C VAL A 75 16.75 6.30 -8.24
N GLN A 76 16.53 5.25 -7.44
CA GLN A 76 15.26 4.56 -7.32
C GLN A 76 14.64 4.88 -5.97
N LEU A 77 13.35 5.18 -5.96
CA LEU A 77 12.56 5.35 -4.76
C LEU A 77 11.67 4.11 -4.58
N LEU A 78 11.83 3.44 -3.44
CA LEU A 78 10.92 2.42 -2.96
C LEU A 78 9.80 3.11 -2.17
N VAL A 79 8.57 2.87 -2.59
CA VAL A 79 7.34 3.36 -1.94
C VAL A 79 6.60 2.16 -1.38
N GLU A 80 6.29 2.21 -0.09
CA GLU A 80 5.62 1.13 0.64
C GLU A 80 4.27 1.63 1.12
N ALA A 81 3.23 0.81 0.94
CA ALA A 81 1.94 1.02 1.57
C ALA A 81 1.84 0.08 2.77
N LEU A 82 1.54 0.66 3.93
CA LEU A 82 1.40 -0.08 5.18
C LEU A 82 -0.08 -0.37 5.46
N ASP A 83 -0.36 -1.43 6.23
CA ASP A 83 -1.66 -1.67 6.86
C ASP A 83 -1.75 -1.02 8.25
N ASP A 84 -2.89 -1.20 8.92
CA ASP A 84 -3.15 -0.61 10.26
C ASP A 84 -2.23 -1.16 11.36
N SER A 85 -1.46 -2.21 11.08
CA SER A 85 -0.48 -2.83 11.98
C SER A 85 0.96 -2.55 11.55
N ASP A 86 1.17 -1.55 10.69
CA ASP A 86 2.46 -1.15 10.10
C ASP A 86 3.14 -2.25 9.27
N ASN A 87 2.42 -3.28 8.84
CA ASN A 87 2.98 -4.28 7.93
C ASN A 87 2.92 -3.78 6.49
N VAL A 88 3.94 -4.12 5.71
CA VAL A 88 3.97 -3.81 4.27
C VAL A 88 2.88 -4.60 3.54
N LYS A 89 1.88 -3.88 3.00
CA LYS A 89 0.77 -4.42 2.20
C LYS A 89 1.09 -4.44 0.72
N SER A 90 1.83 -3.45 0.22
CA SER A 90 2.28 -3.38 -1.17
C SER A 90 3.51 -2.50 -1.32
N GLN A 91 4.31 -2.74 -2.35
CA GLN A 91 5.50 -1.95 -2.65
C GLN A 91 5.52 -1.54 -4.13
N LYS A 92 6.15 -0.40 -4.40
CA LYS A 92 6.38 0.12 -5.74
C LYS A 92 7.75 0.77 -5.82
N VAL A 93 8.53 0.42 -6.84
CA VAL A 93 9.80 1.10 -7.14
C VAL A 93 9.59 2.07 -8.31
N VAL A 94 10.09 3.29 -8.19
CA VAL A 94 10.05 4.32 -9.24
C VAL A 94 11.43 4.92 -9.48
N TRP A 95 11.75 5.15 -10.75
CA TRP A 95 12.92 5.93 -11.15
C TRP A 95 12.60 7.42 -11.08
N LEU A 96 13.48 8.21 -10.45
CA LEU A 96 13.27 9.65 -10.24
C LEU A 96 13.83 10.55 -11.35
N GLY A 97 14.13 9.95 -12.52
CA GLY A 97 14.73 10.63 -13.67
C GLY A 97 16.21 10.28 -13.83
N ASP A 98 16.88 11.00 -14.73
CA ASP A 98 18.28 10.72 -15.11
C ASP A 98 19.25 11.10 -13.97
N SER A 99 19.02 12.24 -13.33
CA SER A 99 19.85 12.75 -12.25
C SER A 99 19.10 13.69 -11.31
N ILE A 100 19.60 13.81 -10.09
CA ILE A 100 19.09 14.69 -9.05
C ILE A 100 20.24 15.56 -8.58
N ALA A 101 20.20 16.84 -8.93
CA ALA A 101 21.17 17.82 -8.47
C ALA A 101 21.04 18.06 -6.95
N PRO A 102 22.10 18.54 -6.28
CA PRO A 102 22.05 18.97 -4.89
C PRO A 102 21.02 20.08 -4.65
#